data_AF-A0A927ZBG3-F1
#
_entry.id   AF-A0A927ZBG3-F1
#
_cell.length_a   1.000
_cell.length_b   1.000
_cell.length_c   1.000
_cell.angle_alpha   90.00
_cell.angle_beta   90.00
_cell.angle_gamma   90.00
#
_symmetry.space_group_name_H-M   'P 1'
#
loop_
_entity.id
_entity.type
_entity.pdbx_description
1 polymer ?
#
loop_
_entity_poly.entity_id
_entity_poly.type
_entity_poly.pdbx_seq_one_letter_code
_entity_poly.pdbx_strand_id
1 'polypeptide(L)'
;MFSKALTPFMVMSRYTRRAKEAQAVLPAIGNALFYLGRFEEAKNVARLMKKYCDTPTGNMHRISLCAAIARYEMDKSGVEQYTRELQMLIPQVNTPYITKLYEGILKYPLYMEVEESCDYARALEILREEPNESLLQKVSRSYRLCKIAMSAGLNDEAQKHRAFVLENGGDTFYRRELEGTIR
;
A
#
# COMPACT_ATOMS: atom_id res chain seq x y z
N MET A 1 -26.55 6.48 8.89
CA MET A 1 -26.85 6.91 7.50
C MET A 1 -25.75 6.37 6.60
N PHE A 2 -26.05 5.39 5.74
CA PHE A 2 -25.09 4.86 4.79
C PHE A 2 -24.97 5.83 3.59
N SER A 3 -23.75 6.26 3.29
CA SER A 3 -23.43 7.13 2.16
C SER A 3 -23.90 6.52 0.83
N LYS A 4 -24.52 7.35 -0.03
CA LYS A 4 -25.04 7.00 -1.37
C LYS A 4 -23.97 6.40 -2.32
N ALA A 5 -22.69 6.45 -1.96
CA ALA A 5 -21.59 5.82 -2.69
C ALA A 5 -21.54 4.27 -2.58
N LEU A 6 -22.24 3.67 -1.60
CA LEU A 6 -22.26 2.21 -1.40
C LEU A 6 -23.26 1.47 -2.29
N THR A 7 -24.14 2.19 -3.00
CA THR A 7 -25.28 1.61 -3.73
C THR A 7 -24.85 0.72 -4.91
N PRO A 8 -23.86 1.09 -5.76
CA PRO A 8 -23.33 0.19 -6.79
C PRO A 8 -22.55 -0.99 -6.21
N PHE A 9 -21.88 -0.81 -5.07
CA PHE A 9 -21.11 -1.85 -4.37
C PHE A 9 -21.99 -2.93 -3.74
N MET A 10 -23.12 -2.53 -3.15
CA MET A 10 -24.12 -3.47 -2.62
C MET A 10 -24.84 -4.23 -3.75
N VAL A 11 -24.92 -3.66 -4.95
CA VAL A 11 -25.43 -4.35 -6.13
C VAL A 11 -24.39 -5.36 -6.64
N MET A 12 -23.12 -5.00 -6.75
CA MET A 12 -22.03 -5.93 -7.10
C MET A 12 -21.89 -7.10 -6.10
N SER A 13 -22.07 -6.87 -4.80
CA SER A 13 -22.03 -7.93 -3.79
C SER A 13 -23.27 -8.85 -3.80
N ARG A 14 -24.37 -8.47 -4.47
CA ARG A 14 -25.48 -9.37 -4.79
C ARG A 14 -25.17 -10.28 -5.99
N TYR A 15 -24.23 -9.87 -6.86
CA TYR A 15 -23.76 -10.67 -8.00
C TYR A 15 -22.57 -11.59 -7.65
N THR A 16 -21.93 -11.45 -6.48
CA THR A 16 -20.84 -12.35 -6.02
C THR A 16 -21.34 -13.71 -5.55
N ARG A 17 -22.22 -14.36 -6.33
CA ARG A 17 -22.77 -15.70 -6.07
C ARG A 17 -21.70 -16.80 -6.08
N ARG A 18 -20.42 -16.45 -6.27
CA ARG A 18 -19.26 -17.32 -6.12
C ARG A 18 -18.15 -16.56 -5.36
N ALA A 19 -17.77 -17.05 -4.18
CA ALA A 19 -16.64 -16.53 -3.40
C ALA A 19 -15.35 -16.37 -4.24
N LYS A 20 -15.19 -17.21 -5.28
CA LYS A 20 -14.11 -17.13 -6.28
C LYS A 20 -14.05 -15.80 -7.05
N GLU A 21 -15.18 -15.21 -7.40
CA GLU A 21 -15.23 -13.95 -8.16
C GLU A 21 -14.91 -12.75 -7.25
N ALA A 22 -15.39 -12.79 -6.00
CA ALA A 22 -15.04 -11.79 -4.99
C ALA A 22 -13.53 -11.79 -4.69
N GLN A 23 -12.90 -12.97 -4.63
CA GLN A 23 -11.46 -13.13 -4.42
C GLN A 23 -10.61 -12.51 -5.53
N ALA A 24 -11.10 -12.49 -6.78
CA ALA A 24 -10.36 -11.91 -7.90
C ALA A 24 -10.50 -10.37 -7.96
N VAL A 25 -11.66 -9.82 -7.59
CA VAL A 25 -11.99 -8.41 -7.83
C VAL A 25 -11.68 -7.51 -6.62
N LEU A 26 -11.96 -7.97 -5.39
CA LEU A 26 -11.79 -7.16 -4.18
C LEU A 26 -10.35 -6.67 -3.96
N PRO A 27 -9.28 -7.49 -4.17
CA PRO A 27 -7.91 -7.00 -4.05
C PRO A 27 -7.59 -5.81 -4.97
N ALA A 28 -8.01 -5.89 -6.24
CA ALA A 28 -7.73 -4.85 -7.23
C ALA A 28 -8.44 -3.54 -6.87
N ILE A 29 -9.71 -3.63 -6.47
CA ILE A 29 -10.48 -2.48 -6.00
C ILE A 29 -9.84 -1.86 -4.76
N GLY A 30 -9.48 -2.67 -3.77
CA GLY A 30 -8.91 -2.19 -2.52
C GLY A 30 -7.61 -1.42 -2.75
N ASN A 31 -6.72 -1.97 -3.58
CA ASN A 31 -5.46 -1.30 -3.95
C ASN A 31 -5.70 -0.02 -4.73
N ALA A 32 -6.63 -0.02 -5.70
CA ALA A 32 -6.96 1.19 -6.46
C ALA A 32 -7.48 2.31 -5.54
N LEU A 33 -8.39 1.98 -4.61
CA LEU A 33 -8.89 2.94 -3.62
C LEU A 33 -7.78 3.47 -2.72
N PHE A 34 -6.86 2.61 -2.27
CA PHE A 34 -5.70 3.03 -1.49
C PHE A 34 -4.81 3.99 -2.27
N TYR A 35 -4.42 3.66 -3.50
CA TYR A 35 -3.61 4.55 -4.32
C TYR A 35 -4.33 5.84 -4.69
N LEU A 36 -5.66 5.84 -4.72
CA LEU A 36 -6.48 7.04 -4.88
C LEU A 36 -6.71 7.81 -3.57
N GLY A 37 -6.08 7.44 -2.45
CA GLY A 37 -6.22 8.13 -1.17
C GLY A 37 -7.60 7.98 -0.54
N ARG A 38 -8.43 7.04 -1.01
CA ARG A 38 -9.76 6.75 -0.47
C ARG A 38 -9.65 5.71 0.64
N PHE A 39 -8.89 6.04 1.67
CA PHE A 39 -8.45 5.09 2.71
C PHE A 39 -9.61 4.43 3.46
N GLU A 40 -10.65 5.19 3.82
CA GLU A 40 -11.84 4.63 4.49
C GLU A 40 -12.59 3.60 3.63
N GLU A 41 -12.62 3.81 2.32
CA GLU A 41 -13.23 2.86 1.39
C GLU A 41 -12.34 1.64 1.18
N ALA A 42 -11.02 1.82 1.12
CA ALA A 42 -10.07 0.72 1.11
C ALA A 42 -10.21 -0.15 2.39
N LYS A 43 -10.38 0.46 3.57
CA LYS A 43 -10.69 -0.25 4.83
C LYS A 43 -12.00 -1.04 4.74
N ASN A 44 -13.05 -0.47 4.13
CA ASN A 44 -14.30 -1.18 3.90
C ASN A 44 -14.11 -2.40 2.99
N VAL A 45 -13.30 -2.28 1.93
CA VAL A 45 -12.94 -3.42 1.08
C VAL A 45 -12.17 -4.47 1.86
N ALA A 46 -11.21 -4.10 2.71
CA ALA A 46 -10.49 -5.06 3.56
C ALA A 46 -11.44 -5.85 4.49
N ARG A 47 -12.49 -5.21 5.03
CA ARG A 47 -13.55 -5.89 5.81
C ARG A 47 -14.36 -6.86 4.95
N LEU A 48 -14.67 -6.50 3.70
CA LEU A 48 -15.33 -7.40 2.76
C LEU A 48 -14.43 -8.59 2.40
N MET A 49 -13.14 -8.36 2.17
CA MET A 49 -12.17 -9.44 1.91
C MET A 49 -12.10 -10.41 3.08
N LYS A 50 -12.11 -9.94 4.34
CA LYS A 50 -12.18 -10.84 5.52
C LYS A 50 -13.40 -11.78 5.49
N LYS A 51 -14.52 -11.33 4.92
CA LYS A 51 -15.78 -12.09 4.87
C LYS A 51 -15.84 -13.05 3.67
N TYR A 52 -15.27 -12.66 2.53
CA TYR A 52 -15.48 -13.36 1.25
C TYR A 52 -14.20 -14.00 0.67
N CYS A 53 -13.03 -13.68 1.19
CA CYS A 53 -11.75 -14.28 0.83
C CYS A 53 -11.30 -15.25 1.94
N ASP A 54 -11.54 -16.54 1.76
CA ASP A 54 -11.24 -17.60 2.72
C ASP A 54 -9.98 -18.41 2.37
N THR A 55 -9.37 -18.14 1.21
CA THR A 55 -8.14 -18.80 0.78
C THR A 55 -6.89 -18.13 1.38
N PRO A 56 -5.78 -18.86 1.55
CA PRO A 56 -4.50 -18.28 1.95
C PRO A 56 -4.10 -17.08 1.08
N THR A 57 -4.18 -17.20 -0.25
CA THR A 57 -3.89 -16.11 -1.19
C THR A 57 -4.81 -14.90 -1.01
N GLY A 58 -6.12 -15.14 -0.83
CA GLY A 58 -7.08 -14.07 -0.55
C GLY A 58 -6.79 -13.34 0.76
N ASN A 59 -6.36 -14.06 1.79
CA ASN A 59 -5.93 -13.50 3.06
C ASN A 59 -4.63 -12.70 2.92
N MET A 60 -3.66 -13.15 2.12
CA MET A 60 -2.44 -12.40 1.84
C MET A 60 -2.74 -11.04 1.18
N HIS A 61 -3.65 -11.00 0.21
CA HIS A 61 -4.10 -9.74 -0.39
C HIS A 61 -4.74 -8.80 0.63
N ARG A 62 -5.60 -9.34 1.51
CA ARG A 62 -6.23 -8.55 2.57
C ARG A 62 -5.18 -7.97 3.51
N ILE A 63 -4.25 -8.80 3.99
CA ILE A 63 -3.20 -8.40 4.94
C ILE A 63 -2.29 -7.36 4.31
N SER A 64 -1.92 -7.53 3.04
CA SER A 64 -1.14 -6.55 2.28
C SER A 64 -1.82 -5.18 2.23
N LEU A 65 -3.12 -5.13 1.90
CA LEU A 65 -3.88 -3.88 1.91
C LEU A 65 -3.93 -3.25 3.31
N CYS A 66 -4.14 -4.07 4.35
CA CYS A 66 -4.16 -3.60 5.73
C CYS A 66 -2.79 -3.06 6.18
N ALA A 67 -1.69 -3.71 5.79
CA ALA A 67 -0.33 -3.23 6.07
C ALA A 67 -0.04 -1.90 5.36
N ALA A 68 -0.50 -1.73 4.12
CA ALA A 68 -0.35 -0.48 3.37
C ALA A 68 -1.14 0.68 4.04
N ILE A 69 -2.36 0.41 4.49
CA ILE A 69 -3.18 1.37 5.23
C ILE A 69 -2.52 1.72 6.58
N ALA A 70 -2.17 0.72 7.40
CA ALA A 70 -1.54 0.93 8.70
C ALA A 70 -0.26 1.76 8.58
N ARG A 71 0.55 1.48 7.55
CA ARG A 71 1.74 2.27 7.25
C ARG A 71 1.42 3.72 6.93
N TYR A 72 0.43 3.98 6.07
CA TYR A 72 0.04 5.36 5.76
C TYR A 72 -0.44 6.10 7.02
N GLU A 73 -1.14 5.41 7.91
CA GLU A 73 -1.63 5.96 9.18
C GLU A 73 -0.55 6.08 10.26
N MET A 74 0.70 5.71 9.93
CA MET A 74 1.81 5.60 10.88
C MET A 74 1.50 4.69 12.09
N ASP A 75 0.60 3.72 11.91
CA ASP A 75 0.25 2.70 12.89
C ASP A 75 1.31 1.57 12.87
N LYS A 76 2.36 1.76 13.69
CA LYS A 76 3.45 0.79 13.85
C LYS A 76 2.96 -0.58 14.28
N SER A 77 2.09 -0.62 15.29
CA SER A 77 1.59 -1.88 15.84
C SER A 77 0.80 -2.65 14.78
N GLY A 78 0.00 -1.96 13.98
CA GLY A 78 -0.67 -2.52 12.82
C GLY A 78 0.32 -3.06 11.77
N VAL A 79 1.34 -2.29 11.42
CA VAL A 79 2.38 -2.75 10.45
C VAL A 79 3.11 -3.99 10.94
N GLU A 80 3.56 -4.03 12.20
CA GLU A 80 4.20 -5.20 12.81
C GLU A 80 3.29 -6.42 12.83
N GLN A 81 2.03 -6.23 13.22
CA GLN A 81 1.04 -7.30 13.23
C GLN A 81 0.84 -7.88 11.82
N TYR A 82 0.55 -7.04 10.83
CA TYR A 82 0.22 -7.50 9.48
C TYR A 82 1.43 -8.11 8.77
N THR A 83 2.65 -7.57 8.98
CA THR A 83 3.86 -8.20 8.43
C THR A 83 4.13 -9.57 9.06
N ARG A 84 3.89 -9.74 10.37
CA ARG A 84 3.99 -11.05 11.04
C ARG A 84 2.94 -12.04 10.51
N GLU A 85 1.68 -11.62 10.37
CA GLU A 85 0.62 -12.45 9.78
C GLU A 85 0.99 -12.90 8.36
N LEU A 86 1.57 -11.99 7.56
CA LEU A 86 2.00 -12.29 6.19
C LEU A 86 3.12 -13.32 6.15
N GLN A 87 4.13 -13.20 7.04
CA GLN A 87 5.22 -14.17 7.18
C GLN A 87 4.71 -15.58 7.49
N MET A 88 3.67 -15.70 8.32
CA MET A 88 3.07 -17.00 8.65
C MET A 88 2.29 -17.63 7.48
N LEU A 89 1.76 -16.81 6.56
CA LEU A 89 0.98 -17.27 5.41
C LEU A 89 1.84 -17.64 4.20
N ILE A 90 2.98 -16.97 3.99
CA ILE A 90 3.86 -17.23 2.83
C ILE A 90 4.19 -18.73 2.65
N PRO A 91 4.59 -19.48 3.70
CA PRO A 91 4.88 -20.91 3.58
C PRO A 91 3.69 -21.76 3.10
N GLN A 92 2.46 -21.30 3.32
CA GLN A 92 1.24 -22.05 3.01
C GLN A 92 0.85 -21.99 1.53
N VAL A 93 1.38 -21.01 0.78
CA VAL A 93 1.05 -20.83 -0.65
C VAL A 93 2.17 -21.32 -1.57
N ASN A 94 3.33 -21.67 -1.01
CA ASN A 94 4.44 -22.41 -1.61
C ASN A 94 4.75 -22.11 -3.09
N THR A 95 4.83 -20.83 -3.47
CA THR A 95 5.34 -20.42 -4.78
C THR A 95 6.37 -19.29 -4.62
N PRO A 96 7.57 -19.41 -5.22
CA PRO A 96 8.59 -18.34 -5.18
C PRO A 96 8.08 -16.99 -5.69
N TYR A 97 7.14 -17.01 -6.63
CA TYR A 97 6.49 -15.83 -7.17
C TYR A 97 5.71 -15.04 -6.10
N ILE A 98 4.98 -15.75 -5.23
CA ILE A 98 4.20 -15.11 -4.16
C ILE A 98 5.11 -14.50 -3.11
N THR A 99 6.19 -15.18 -2.71
CA THR A 99 7.18 -14.61 -1.78
C THR A 99 7.70 -13.28 -2.32
N LYS A 100 8.14 -13.25 -3.58
CA LYS A 100 8.65 -12.03 -4.23
C LYS A 100 7.62 -10.90 -4.31
N LEU A 101 6.34 -11.22 -4.51
CA LEU A 101 5.26 -10.23 -4.56
C LEU A 101 5.09 -9.49 -3.23
N TYR A 102 5.36 -10.15 -2.11
CA TYR A 102 5.10 -9.62 -0.77
C TYR A 102 6.36 -9.18 0.00
N GLU A 103 7.56 -9.45 -0.51
CA GLU A 103 8.85 -9.01 0.06
C GLU A 103 8.88 -7.51 0.37
N GLY A 104 8.34 -6.67 -0.51
CA GLY A 104 8.29 -5.22 -0.29
C GLY A 104 7.45 -4.81 0.93
N ILE A 105 6.42 -5.58 1.28
CA ILE A 105 5.57 -5.33 2.44
C ILE A 105 6.26 -5.77 3.73
N LEU A 106 7.01 -6.87 3.67
CA LEU A 106 7.81 -7.33 4.82
C LEU A 106 8.88 -6.31 5.25
N LYS A 107 9.28 -5.41 4.36
CA LYS A 107 10.22 -4.31 4.65
C LYS A 107 9.54 -3.08 5.27
N TYR A 108 8.21 -3.04 5.43
CA TYR A 108 7.51 -1.86 5.97
C TYR A 108 7.98 -1.41 7.36
N PRO A 109 8.31 -2.29 8.32
CA PRO A 109 8.89 -1.87 9.60
C PRO A 109 10.19 -1.09 9.41
N LEU A 110 11.09 -1.56 8.54
CA LEU A 110 12.36 -0.89 8.24
C LEU A 110 12.14 0.46 7.57
N TYR A 111 11.13 0.54 6.69
CA TYR A 111 10.76 1.81 6.06
C TYR A 111 10.27 2.84 7.09
N MET A 112 9.47 2.41 8.08
CA MET A 112 9.02 3.30 9.15
C MET A 112 10.18 3.75 10.05
N GLU A 113 11.13 2.86 10.33
CA GLU A 113 12.33 3.19 11.13
C GLU A 113 13.12 4.35 10.50
N VAL A 114 13.37 4.31 9.18
CA VAL A 114 14.10 5.39 8.50
C VAL A 114 13.29 6.67 8.31
N GLU A 115 11.96 6.56 8.22
CA GLU A 115 11.07 7.72 8.18
C GLU A 115 11.09 8.51 9.49
N GLU A 116 11.20 7.81 10.61
CA GLU A 116 11.26 8.43 11.93
C GLU A 116 12.64 8.98 12.26
N SER A 117 13.70 8.22 11.95
CA SER A 117 15.06 8.67 12.20
C SER A 117 15.51 9.79 11.24
N CYS A 118 14.76 10.01 10.15
CA CYS A 118 15.12 10.90 9.06
C CYS A 118 16.49 10.57 8.43
N ASP A 119 16.94 9.32 8.56
CA ASP A 119 18.23 8.87 8.04
C ASP A 119 18.13 8.63 6.53
N TYR A 120 18.38 9.70 5.76
CA TYR A 120 18.28 9.66 4.30
C TYR A 120 19.28 8.69 3.66
N ALA A 121 20.49 8.56 4.21
CA ALA A 121 21.49 7.65 3.68
C ALA A 121 21.03 6.19 3.83
N ARG A 122 20.57 5.82 5.02
CA ARG A 122 19.99 4.49 5.26
C ARG A 122 18.70 4.26 4.49
N ALA A 123 17.90 5.30 4.28
CA ALA A 123 16.71 5.23 3.44
C ALA A 123 17.06 4.86 1.98
N LEU A 124 18.13 5.41 1.41
CA LEU A 124 18.58 5.05 0.05
C LEU A 124 19.02 3.57 -0.06
N GLU A 125 19.64 3.03 0.98
CA GLU A 125 20.03 1.61 1.02
C GLU A 125 18.81 0.68 1.10
N ILE A 126 17.87 1.00 1.98
CA ILE A 126 16.68 0.19 2.25
C ILE A 126 15.63 0.29 1.14
N LEU A 127 15.44 1.49 0.59
CA LEU A 127 14.54 1.79 -0.53
C LEU A 127 15.30 1.79 -1.86
N ARG A 128 16.36 1.01 -2.02
CA ARG A 128 17.12 0.97 -3.28
C ARG A 128 16.25 0.58 -4.49
N GLU A 129 16.68 0.96 -5.67
CA GLU A 129 16.04 0.55 -6.91
C GLU A 129 16.16 -0.96 -7.13
N GLU A 130 15.05 -1.58 -7.50
CA GLU A 130 14.97 -3.00 -7.80
C GLU A 130 14.84 -3.21 -9.33
N PRO A 131 15.48 -4.25 -9.90
CA PRO A 131 15.33 -4.56 -11.31
C PRO A 131 13.87 -4.82 -11.69
N ASN A 132 13.40 -4.19 -12.78
CA ASN A 132 12.02 -4.31 -13.31
C ASN A 132 10.93 -3.72 -12.42
N GLU A 133 11.26 -2.73 -11.60
CA GLU A 133 10.27 -2.00 -10.82
C GLU A 133 9.26 -1.26 -11.71
N SER A 134 7.97 -1.39 -11.37
CA SER A 134 6.87 -0.67 -12.03
C SER A 134 6.92 0.83 -11.74
N LEU A 135 6.31 1.64 -12.62
CA LEU A 135 6.24 3.09 -12.42
C LEU A 135 5.61 3.48 -11.07
N LEU A 136 4.56 2.76 -10.64
CA LEU A 136 3.90 3.01 -9.36
C LEU A 136 4.83 2.75 -8.16
N GLN A 137 5.66 1.71 -8.22
CA GLN A 137 6.65 1.43 -7.19
C GLN A 137 7.74 2.52 -7.16
N LYS A 138 8.21 2.97 -8.33
CA LYS A 138 9.14 4.12 -8.45
C LYS A 138 8.55 5.38 -7.82
N VAL A 139 7.29 5.70 -8.13
CA VAL A 139 6.57 6.84 -7.55
C VAL A 139 6.46 6.71 -6.03
N SER A 140 6.05 5.55 -5.51
CA SER A 140 5.96 5.30 -4.06
C SER A 140 7.32 5.45 -3.38
N ARG A 141 8.41 4.95 -3.97
CA ARG A 141 9.77 5.13 -3.45
C ARG A 141 10.13 6.61 -3.41
N SER A 142 10.05 7.29 -4.55
CA SER A 142 10.44 8.70 -4.64
C SER A 142 9.63 9.58 -3.70
N TYR A 143 8.34 9.30 -3.53
CA TYR A 143 7.52 10.00 -2.54
C TYR A 143 8.10 9.85 -1.12
N ARG A 144 8.51 8.64 -0.72
CA ARG A 144 9.10 8.41 0.62
C ARG A 144 10.43 9.10 0.78
N LEU A 145 11.33 8.96 -0.20
CA LEU A 145 12.62 9.63 -0.20
C LEU A 145 12.45 11.16 -0.15
N CYS A 146 11.44 11.71 -0.83
CA CYS A 146 11.08 13.12 -0.74
C CYS A 146 10.72 13.50 0.70
N LYS A 147 9.79 12.79 1.35
CA LYS A 147 9.36 13.10 2.72
C LYS A 147 10.51 13.00 3.72
N ILE A 148 11.35 11.97 3.60
CA ILE A 148 12.54 11.79 4.45
C ILE A 148 13.54 12.91 4.23
N ALA A 149 13.85 13.24 2.97
CA ALA A 149 14.77 14.33 2.65
C ALA A 149 14.26 15.69 3.16
N MET A 150 12.96 15.96 3.04
CA MET A 150 12.33 17.16 3.61
C MET A 150 12.51 17.22 5.13
N SER A 151 12.21 16.13 5.84
CA SER A 151 12.39 16.07 7.30
C SER A 151 13.85 16.19 7.74
N ALA A 152 14.78 15.69 6.92
CA ALA A 152 16.22 15.80 7.14
C ALA A 152 16.83 17.16 6.74
N GLY A 153 16.03 18.08 6.16
CA GLY A 153 16.51 19.39 5.68
C GLY A 153 17.33 19.35 4.38
N LEU A 154 17.27 18.24 3.64
CA LEU A 154 18.01 18.01 2.39
C LEU A 154 17.20 18.52 1.19
N ASN A 155 17.17 19.84 1.00
CA ASN A 155 16.27 20.50 0.05
C ASN A 155 16.46 20.06 -1.41
N ASP A 156 17.70 19.93 -1.88
CA ASP A 156 18.00 19.56 -3.26
C ASP A 156 17.53 18.12 -3.58
N GLU A 157 17.79 17.20 -2.65
CA GLU A 157 17.36 15.81 -2.73
C GLU A 157 15.83 15.70 -2.67
N ALA A 158 15.20 16.43 -1.74
CA ALA A 158 13.75 16.50 -1.65
C ALA A 158 13.12 16.99 -2.96
N GLN A 159 13.67 18.05 -3.56
CA GLN A 159 13.15 18.62 -4.80
C GLN A 159 13.29 17.67 -5.99
N LYS A 160 14.41 16.94 -6.09
CA LYS A 160 14.62 15.91 -7.11
C LYS A 160 13.54 14.82 -7.05
N HIS A 161 13.29 14.27 -5.87
CA HIS A 161 12.27 13.24 -5.69
C HIS A 161 10.86 13.77 -5.87
N ARG A 162 10.59 14.99 -5.39
CA ARG A 162 9.32 15.69 -5.58
C ARG A 162 8.98 15.85 -7.05
N ALA A 163 9.94 16.34 -7.86
CA ALA A 163 9.75 16.51 -9.29
C ALA A 163 9.34 15.21 -9.98
N PHE A 164 10.02 14.10 -9.67
CA PHE A 164 9.69 12.79 -10.23
C PHE A 164 8.25 12.36 -9.89
N VAL A 165 7.82 12.53 -8.64
CA VAL A 165 6.46 12.16 -8.20
C VAL A 165 5.40 13.02 -8.88
N LEU A 166 5.64 14.32 -9.04
CA LEU A 166 4.70 15.23 -9.69
C LEU A 166 4.55 14.92 -11.18
N GLU A 167 5.64 14.57 -11.86
CA GLU A 167 5.64 14.21 -13.28
C GLU A 167 4.97 12.85 -13.53
N ASN A 168 5.25 11.85 -12.68
CA ASN A 168 4.90 10.45 -12.96
C ASN A 168 3.75 9.90 -12.11
N GLY A 169 3.29 10.65 -11.11
CA GLY A 169 2.37 10.15 -10.10
C GLY A 169 0.91 10.03 -10.53
N GLY A 170 0.52 10.52 -11.71
CA GLY A 170 -0.86 10.40 -12.22
C GLY A 170 -1.90 10.90 -11.22
N ASP A 171 -2.93 10.11 -10.93
CA ASP A 171 -3.96 10.44 -9.92
C ASP A 171 -3.66 9.86 -8.53
N THR A 172 -2.45 9.37 -8.29
CA THR A 172 -2.09 8.76 -7.01
C THR A 172 -2.16 9.79 -5.87
N PHE A 173 -2.43 9.31 -4.66
CA PHE A 173 -2.40 10.14 -3.47
C PHE A 173 -1.00 10.72 -3.22
N TYR A 174 0.06 9.99 -3.60
CA TYR A 174 1.46 10.45 -3.49
C TYR A 174 1.67 11.81 -4.16
N ARG A 175 1.19 11.96 -5.40
CA ARG A 175 1.26 13.23 -6.12
C ARG A 175 0.36 14.27 -5.48
N ARG A 176 -0.91 13.92 -5.26
CA ARG A 176 -1.92 14.86 -4.76
C ARG A 176 -1.56 15.45 -3.40
N GLU A 177 -0.94 14.67 -2.52
CA GLU A 177 -0.44 15.16 -1.23
C GLU A 177 0.72 16.16 -1.42
N LEU A 178 1.68 15.89 -2.33
CA LEU A 178 2.78 16.81 -2.62
C LEU A 178 2.35 18.08 -3.38
N GLU A 179 1.20 18.02 -4.07
CA GLU A 179 0.50 19.19 -4.62
C GLU A 179 -0.31 19.94 -3.56
N GLY A 180 -0.54 19.36 -2.38
CA GLY A 180 -1.36 19.94 -1.32
C GLY A 180 -2.87 19.85 -1.55
N THR A 181 -3.32 18.95 -2.44
CA THR A 181 -4.75 18.79 -2.79
C THR A 181 -5.51 17.80 -1.88
N ILE A 182 -4.77 17.03 -1.08
CA ILE A 182 -5.30 16.12 -0.05
C ILE A 182 -4.37 16.16 1.19
N ARG A 183 -4.87 15.72 2.35
CA ARG A 183 -4.12 15.57 3.60
C ARG A 183 -4.17 14.12 4.05
#